data_AF-A0A4R6UUB6-F1
#
_entry.id   AF-A0A4R6UUB6-F1
#
_cell.length_a   1.000
_cell.length_b   1.000
_cell.length_c   1.000
_cell.angle_alpha   90.00
_cell.angle_beta   90.00
_cell.angle_gamma   90.00
#
_symmetry.space_group_name_H-M   'P 1'
#
loop_
_entity.id
_entity.type
_entity.pdbx_description
1 polymer ?
#
loop_
_entity_poly.entity_id
_entity_poly.type
_entity_poly.pdbx_seq_one_letter_code
_entity_poly.pdbx_strand_id
1 'polypeptide(L)'
;MTTDHGEALQAADLLRAVHDLLGRRPGAVIAGPTAAALWIGELSGLAPGDDREAGASLLPSLAAGPLEAVVPGTGGRSSPEVRMRADRLDADEIHEVLDRAGRHLRLTSPLRTCFDLARTLHADEAVAVVDAVAARHGTTAEDLRLLAHHHPGVRGRRSVFPVADLMDHGSTSPGRTRVRLVLRRAGIDVPLAGRAVVDSDGELLGELDLLWPDDGCGMQVGRTREEAIARMGRLAERGWYVRLVPEDGPADWLRYQALGLLEQRRGRTYPPLVTRSARRRRPRSVRSSPGSRRDPGRRARRRRAWSRGRAGPSTPARGPAPRCPPTSGSGRGRARPR
;
A
#
# COMPACT_ATOMS: atom_id res chain seq x y z
N MET A 1 -16.05 -9.47 -21.39
CA MET A 1 -14.66 -9.17 -21.81
C MET A 1 -14.56 -7.83 -22.56
N THR A 2 -15.22 -6.75 -22.10
CA THR A 2 -15.25 -5.44 -22.81
C THR A 2 -14.78 -4.25 -21.95
N THR A 3 -14.42 -4.46 -20.69
CA THR A 3 -13.98 -3.40 -19.75
C THR A 3 -12.51 -3.00 -19.91
N ASP A 4 -11.62 -3.91 -20.31
CA ASP A 4 -10.15 -3.68 -20.34
C ASP A 4 -9.73 -2.57 -21.35
N HIS A 5 -10.48 -2.37 -22.45
CA HIS A 5 -10.15 -1.34 -23.45
C HIS A 5 -10.54 0.09 -23.01
N GLY A 6 -11.64 0.24 -22.26
CA GLY A 6 -12.10 1.53 -21.77
C GLY A 6 -11.21 2.06 -20.64
N GLU A 7 -10.81 1.18 -19.73
CA GLU A 7 -9.88 1.50 -18.63
C GLU A 7 -8.49 1.86 -19.15
N ALA A 8 -7.97 1.11 -20.12
CA ALA A 8 -6.67 1.39 -20.71
C ALA A 8 -6.65 2.76 -21.42
N LEU A 9 -7.74 3.14 -22.08
CA LEU A 9 -7.87 4.45 -22.71
C LEU A 9 -7.91 5.58 -21.67
N GLN A 10 -8.68 5.41 -20.60
CA GLN A 10 -8.73 6.37 -19.48
C GLN A 10 -7.36 6.54 -18.80
N ALA A 11 -6.64 5.44 -18.55
CA ALA A 11 -5.32 5.48 -17.94
C ALA A 11 -4.28 6.15 -18.84
N ALA A 12 -4.32 5.88 -20.16
CA ALA A 12 -3.43 6.52 -21.13
C ALA A 12 -3.68 8.03 -21.26
N ASP A 13 -4.95 8.44 -21.26
CA ASP A 13 -5.32 9.85 -21.33
C ASP A 13 -4.93 10.61 -20.06
N LEU A 14 -5.13 10.00 -18.89
CA LEU A 14 -4.66 10.53 -17.61
C LEU A 14 -3.13 10.74 -17.63
N LEU A 15 -2.39 9.73 -18.06
CA LEU A 15 -0.93 9.78 -18.10
C LEU A 15 -0.43 10.85 -19.07
N ARG A 16 -1.08 11.01 -20.23
CA ARG A 16 -0.78 12.09 -21.19
C ARG A 16 -0.99 13.47 -20.56
N ALA A 17 -2.15 13.68 -19.93
CA ALA A 17 -2.48 14.95 -19.28
C ALA A 17 -1.51 15.29 -18.14
N VAL A 18 -1.07 14.28 -17.38
CA VAL A 18 -0.03 14.42 -16.34
C VAL A 18 1.30 14.86 -16.94
N HIS A 19 1.75 14.22 -18.03
CA HIS A 19 2.99 14.64 -18.70
C HIS A 19 2.91 16.07 -19.23
N ASP A 20 1.79 16.46 -19.83
CA ASP A 20 1.57 17.83 -20.31
C ASP A 20 1.59 18.85 -19.15
N LEU A 21 1.09 18.47 -17.97
CA LEU A 21 1.19 19.30 -16.77
C LEU A 21 2.65 19.42 -16.29
N LEU A 22 3.37 18.30 -16.17
CA LEU A 22 4.76 18.30 -15.71
C LEU A 22 5.69 19.04 -16.69
N GLY A 23 5.43 18.97 -18.00
CA GLY A 23 6.15 19.75 -19.00
C GLY A 23 5.94 21.27 -18.86
N ARG A 24 4.72 21.70 -18.53
CA ARG A 24 4.42 23.12 -18.27
C ARG A 24 4.88 23.59 -16.89
N ARG A 25 5.01 22.68 -15.92
CA ARG A 25 5.40 22.96 -14.53
C ARG A 25 6.38 21.90 -14.02
N PRO A 26 7.69 22.02 -14.33
CA PRO A 26 8.69 21.01 -13.96
C PRO A 26 8.85 20.80 -12.44
N GLY A 27 8.50 21.79 -11.62
CA GLY A 27 8.52 21.70 -10.16
C GLY A 27 7.27 21.07 -9.54
N ALA A 28 6.26 20.70 -10.34
CA ALA A 28 5.03 20.11 -9.83
C ALA A 28 5.23 18.66 -9.40
N VAL A 29 4.49 18.28 -8.37
CA VAL A 29 4.39 16.92 -7.82
C VAL A 29 2.92 16.53 -7.90
N ILE A 30 2.59 15.48 -8.66
CA ILE A 30 1.22 14.96 -8.75
C ILE A 30 0.79 14.43 -7.39
N ALA A 31 -0.44 14.74 -6.96
CA ALA A 31 -0.92 14.44 -5.61
C ALA A 31 -2.38 13.94 -5.61
N GLY A 32 -2.89 13.59 -4.43
CA GLY A 32 -4.31 13.32 -4.22
C GLY A 32 -4.89 12.21 -5.10
N PRO A 33 -6.14 12.34 -5.58
CA PRO A 33 -6.79 11.36 -6.44
C PRO A 33 -6.00 11.03 -7.72
N THR A 34 -5.34 12.01 -8.33
CA THR A 34 -4.52 11.81 -9.54
C THR A 34 -3.32 10.91 -9.24
N ALA A 35 -2.60 11.15 -8.14
CA ALA A 35 -1.50 10.26 -7.72
C ALA A 35 -2.02 8.85 -7.39
N ALA A 36 -3.18 8.76 -6.73
CA ALA A 36 -3.81 7.47 -6.40
C ALA A 36 -4.14 6.66 -7.65
N ALA A 37 -4.70 7.30 -8.67
CA ALA A 37 -4.99 6.67 -9.95
C ALA A 37 -3.72 6.11 -10.61
N LEU A 38 -2.62 6.87 -10.60
CA LEU A 38 -1.33 6.41 -11.12
C LEU A 38 -0.78 5.22 -10.31
N TRP A 39 -0.88 5.25 -8.97
CA TRP A 39 -0.42 4.17 -8.10
C TRP A 39 -1.24 2.88 -8.22
N ILE A 40 -2.54 2.99 -8.51
CA ILE A 40 -3.46 1.86 -8.68
C ILE A 40 -3.34 1.26 -10.08
N GLY A 41 -3.25 2.10 -11.12
CA GLY A 41 -3.21 1.71 -12.52
C GLY A 41 -1.81 1.56 -13.09
N GLU A 42 -1.27 2.65 -13.65
CA GLU A 42 -0.08 2.65 -14.52
C GLU A 42 1.23 2.22 -13.83
N LEU A 43 1.38 2.53 -12.54
CA LEU A 43 2.58 2.23 -11.77
C LEU A 43 2.49 0.89 -11.03
N SER A 44 1.44 0.10 -11.28
CA SER A 44 1.29 -1.21 -10.64
C SER A 44 2.20 -2.24 -11.33
N GLY A 45 3.09 -2.84 -10.52
CA GLY A 45 3.98 -3.94 -10.90
C GLY A 45 3.52 -5.30 -10.39
N LEU A 46 2.22 -5.44 -10.09
CA LEU A 46 1.64 -6.68 -9.57
C LEU A 46 1.07 -7.54 -10.70
N ALA A 47 1.17 -8.86 -10.51
CA ALA A 47 0.64 -9.82 -11.47
C ALA A 47 -0.91 -9.79 -11.44
N PRO A 48 -1.58 -9.95 -12.59
CA PRO A 48 -2.99 -9.58 -12.85
C PRO A 48 -4.08 -10.41 -12.13
N GLY A 49 -3.87 -10.79 -10.88
CA GLY A 49 -4.70 -11.77 -10.19
C GLY A 49 -5.97 -11.23 -9.54
N ASP A 50 -5.99 -9.99 -9.04
CA ASP A 50 -7.14 -9.42 -8.29
C ASP A 50 -7.18 -7.88 -8.25
N ASP A 51 -6.23 -7.24 -8.91
CA ASP A 51 -5.93 -5.82 -8.84
C ASP A 51 -6.58 -5.04 -10.00
N ARG A 52 -7.01 -5.74 -11.06
CA ARG A 52 -7.85 -5.16 -12.12
C ARG A 52 -9.14 -4.58 -11.57
N GLU A 53 -9.79 -5.24 -10.60
CA GLU A 53 -11.06 -4.77 -10.04
C GLU A 53 -10.95 -3.39 -9.38
N ALA A 54 -9.88 -3.15 -8.62
CA ALA A 54 -9.63 -1.82 -8.05
C ALA A 54 -9.35 -0.78 -9.14
N GLY A 55 -8.63 -1.14 -10.19
CA GLY A 55 -8.44 -0.27 -11.35
C GLY A 55 -9.77 0.10 -12.01
N ALA A 56 -10.52 -0.91 -12.41
CA ALA A 56 -11.83 -0.80 -13.05
C ALA A 56 -12.83 0.06 -12.27
N SER A 57 -12.89 -0.15 -10.96
CA SER A 57 -13.89 0.51 -10.10
C SER A 57 -13.46 1.91 -9.67
N LEU A 58 -12.17 2.14 -9.38
CA LEU A 58 -11.70 3.41 -8.80
C LEU A 58 -11.13 4.38 -9.83
N LEU A 59 -10.50 3.93 -10.92
CA LEU A 59 -9.86 4.85 -11.87
C LEU A 59 -10.84 5.85 -12.48
N PRO A 60 -12.07 5.47 -12.89
CA PRO A 60 -13.00 6.44 -13.46
C PRO A 60 -13.32 7.59 -12.50
N SER A 61 -13.54 7.32 -11.21
CA SER A 61 -13.87 8.35 -10.22
C SER A 61 -12.64 9.18 -9.84
N LEU A 62 -11.47 8.55 -9.67
CA LEU A 62 -10.22 9.23 -9.34
C LEU A 62 -9.72 10.13 -10.48
N ALA A 63 -10.02 9.78 -11.73
CA ALA A 63 -9.65 10.53 -12.93
C ALA A 63 -10.73 11.51 -13.42
N ALA A 64 -11.93 11.51 -12.85
CA ALA A 64 -13.03 12.38 -13.30
C ALA A 64 -12.82 13.86 -12.95
N GLY A 65 -12.06 14.15 -11.88
CA GLY A 65 -11.81 15.50 -11.41
C GLY A 65 -10.63 16.21 -12.12
N PRO A 66 -10.41 17.50 -11.83
CA PRO A 66 -9.19 18.18 -12.24
C PRO A 66 -7.95 17.45 -11.71
N LEU A 67 -6.85 17.49 -12.47
CA LEU A 67 -5.57 16.94 -12.03
C LEU A 67 -5.14 17.62 -10.73
N GLU A 68 -4.76 16.84 -9.72
CA GLU A 68 -4.26 17.38 -8.46
C GLU A 68 -2.73 17.38 -8.43
N ALA A 69 -2.14 18.53 -8.09
CA ALA A 69 -0.70 18.66 -7.93
C ALA A 69 -0.35 19.67 -6.83
N VAL A 70 0.86 19.52 -6.28
CA VAL A 70 1.50 20.45 -5.37
C VAL A 70 2.74 21.01 -6.06
N VAL A 71 3.04 22.29 -5.87
CA VAL A 71 4.35 22.85 -6.22
C VAL A 71 5.04 23.25 -4.91
N PRO A 72 5.98 22.43 -4.40
CA PRO A 72 6.62 22.70 -3.11
C PRO A 72 7.28 24.09 -3.07
N GLY A 73 7.05 24.82 -1.98
CA GLY A 73 7.68 26.12 -1.70
C GLY A 73 7.06 27.33 -2.41
N THR A 74 6.62 27.19 -3.66
CA THR A 74 6.05 28.30 -4.46
C THR A 74 4.53 28.26 -4.56
N GLY A 75 3.91 27.09 -4.38
CA GLY A 75 2.48 26.92 -4.61
C GLY A 75 2.08 27.15 -6.07
N GLY A 76 0.78 27.28 -6.32
CA GLY A 76 0.30 27.54 -7.67
C GLY A 76 -1.16 27.96 -7.70
N ARG A 77 -1.55 28.68 -8.75
CA ARG A 77 -2.96 28.95 -9.02
C ARG A 77 -3.61 27.74 -9.69
N SER A 78 -4.75 27.33 -9.14
CA SER A 78 -5.64 26.34 -9.74
C SER A 78 -6.26 26.88 -11.04
N SER A 79 -6.60 25.96 -11.94
CA SER A 79 -7.40 26.17 -13.14
C SER A 79 -8.56 25.17 -13.15
N PRO A 80 -9.52 25.27 -14.09
CA PRO A 80 -10.58 24.27 -14.24
C PRO A 80 -10.06 22.84 -14.45
N GLU A 81 -8.90 22.69 -15.09
CA GLU A 81 -8.28 21.40 -15.40
C GLU A 81 -7.33 20.89 -14.31
N VAL A 82 -6.81 21.79 -13.47
CA VAL A 82 -5.73 21.47 -12.52
C VAL A 82 -5.97 22.15 -11.17
N ARG A 83 -6.13 21.34 -10.13
CA ARG A 83 -6.21 21.79 -8.74
C ARG A 83 -4.81 21.83 -8.13
N MET A 84 -4.35 23.03 -7.82
CA MET A 84 -3.10 23.25 -7.11
C MET A 84 -3.35 23.22 -5.61
N ARG A 85 -2.67 22.31 -4.93
CA ARG A 85 -2.74 22.17 -3.48
C ARG A 85 -1.63 22.97 -2.81
N ALA A 86 -1.95 23.62 -1.70
CA ALA A 86 -1.01 24.40 -0.89
C ALA A 86 -0.44 23.56 0.26
N ASP A 87 -0.05 22.31 -0.03
CA ASP A 87 0.48 21.42 0.99
C ASP A 87 2.01 21.50 1.05
N ARG A 88 2.56 21.34 2.26
CA ARG A 88 4.00 21.11 2.47
C ARG A 88 4.31 19.65 2.16
N LEU A 89 5.37 19.43 1.39
CA LEU A 89 5.90 18.10 1.09
C LEU A 89 7.34 18.02 1.59
N ASP A 90 7.63 17.00 2.37
CA ASP A 90 8.98 16.60 2.74
C ASP A 90 9.62 15.77 1.62
N ALA A 91 10.95 15.66 1.63
CA ALA A 91 11.70 15.05 0.53
C ALA A 91 11.34 13.55 0.32
N ASP A 92 11.08 12.83 1.41
CA ASP A 92 10.66 11.42 1.42
C ASP A 92 9.18 11.22 1.04
N GLU A 93 8.40 12.29 0.97
CA GLU A 93 7.02 12.26 0.52
C GLU A 93 6.87 12.43 -0.99
N ILE A 94 7.99 12.63 -1.70
CA ILE A 94 8.04 12.83 -3.14
C ILE A 94 8.78 11.64 -3.76
N HIS A 95 8.11 10.96 -4.70
CA HIS A 95 8.71 9.89 -5.47
C HIS A 95 8.93 10.34 -6.92
N GLU A 96 10.10 9.99 -7.45
CA GLU A 96 10.38 10.03 -8.88
C GLU A 96 10.35 8.59 -9.42
N VAL A 97 9.48 8.35 -10.39
CA VAL A 97 9.27 7.03 -10.99
C VAL A 97 9.30 7.14 -12.51
N LEU A 98 9.46 6.01 -13.18
CA LEU A 98 9.32 5.91 -14.63
C LEU A 98 7.96 5.29 -14.96
N ASP A 99 7.25 5.85 -15.92
CA ASP A 99 6.10 5.19 -16.53
C ASP A 99 6.55 4.01 -17.42
N ARG A 100 5.58 3.26 -17.97
CA ARG A 100 5.86 2.11 -18.86
C ARG A 100 6.62 2.47 -20.13
N ALA A 101 6.58 3.74 -20.55
CA ALA A 101 7.31 4.26 -21.69
C ALA A 101 8.69 4.83 -21.30
N GLY A 102 9.10 4.73 -20.04
CA GLY A 102 10.38 5.21 -19.54
C GLY A 102 10.44 6.72 -19.31
N ARG A 103 9.29 7.42 -19.24
CA ARG A 103 9.25 8.86 -18.96
C ARG A 103 9.16 9.11 -17.46
N HIS A 104 9.86 10.14 -16.99
CA HIS A 104 9.88 10.52 -15.58
C HIS A 104 8.54 11.10 -15.13
N LEU A 105 8.10 10.67 -13.96
CA LEU A 105 6.95 11.21 -13.24
C LEU A 105 7.38 11.59 -11.82
N ARG A 106 6.90 12.74 -11.35
CA ARG A 106 7.09 13.19 -9.99
C ARG A 106 5.73 13.26 -9.28
N LEU A 107 5.56 12.48 -8.23
CA LEU A 107 4.28 12.34 -7.53
C LEU A 107 4.47 12.07 -6.03
N THR A 108 3.41 12.24 -5.25
CA THR A 108 3.44 11.92 -3.81
C THR A 108 3.71 10.44 -3.60
N SER A 109 4.52 10.10 -2.59
CA SER A 109 4.77 8.69 -2.21
C SER A 109 3.45 7.96 -1.93
N PRO A 110 3.41 6.61 -2.00
CA PRO A 110 2.17 5.88 -1.72
C PRO A 110 1.59 6.21 -0.34
N LEU A 111 2.44 6.31 0.69
CA LEU A 111 2.03 6.69 2.04
C LEU A 111 1.48 8.12 2.09
N ARG A 112 2.16 9.09 1.46
CA ARG A 112 1.68 10.47 1.40
C ARG A 112 0.35 10.57 0.63
N THR A 113 0.21 9.81 -0.45
CA THR A 113 -1.03 9.73 -1.22
C THR A 113 -2.17 9.21 -0.35
N CYS A 114 -1.96 8.12 0.41
CA CYS A 114 -2.95 7.63 1.37
C CYS A 114 -3.33 8.68 2.42
N PHE A 115 -2.35 9.41 2.96
CA PHE A 115 -2.60 10.51 3.90
C PHE A 115 -3.45 11.63 3.28
N ASP A 116 -3.13 12.04 2.05
CA ASP A 116 -3.87 13.07 1.33
C ASP A 116 -5.31 12.66 1.06
N LEU A 117 -5.55 11.41 0.65
CA LEU A 117 -6.89 10.87 0.42
C LEU A 117 -7.69 10.77 1.72
N ALA A 118 -7.07 10.24 2.79
CA ALA A 118 -7.69 10.03 4.09
C ALA A 118 -8.20 11.32 4.75
N ARG A 119 -7.58 12.47 4.42
CA ARG A 119 -8.00 13.78 4.93
C ARG A 119 -8.96 14.54 4.02
N THR A 120 -9.10 14.17 2.75
CA THR A 120 -9.94 14.93 1.79
C THR A 120 -11.17 14.20 1.29
N LEU A 121 -11.15 12.88 1.20
CA LEU A 121 -12.29 12.11 0.72
C LEU A 121 -13.28 11.79 1.84
N HIS A 122 -14.49 11.39 1.47
CA HIS A 122 -15.45 10.83 2.42
C HIS A 122 -14.91 9.51 2.98
N ALA A 123 -15.24 9.18 4.24
CA ALA A 123 -14.58 8.11 4.98
C ALA A 123 -14.52 6.75 4.23
N ASP A 124 -15.64 6.28 3.69
CA ASP A 124 -15.72 4.97 3.02
C ASP A 124 -14.92 4.94 1.71
N GLU A 125 -15.03 6.02 0.93
CA GLU A 125 -14.28 6.21 -0.31
C GLU A 125 -12.79 6.28 -0.01
N ALA A 126 -12.40 7.04 1.02
CA ALA A 126 -11.03 7.14 1.48
C ALA A 126 -10.46 5.76 1.83
N VAL A 127 -11.19 4.95 2.61
CA VAL A 127 -10.73 3.61 2.98
C VAL A 127 -10.60 2.71 1.76
N ALA A 128 -11.55 2.75 0.81
CA ALA A 128 -11.47 1.94 -0.41
C ALA A 128 -10.23 2.25 -1.26
N VAL A 129 -9.92 3.55 -1.45
CA VAL A 129 -8.74 3.96 -2.22
C VAL A 129 -7.45 3.69 -1.44
N VAL A 130 -7.44 3.96 -0.13
CA VAL A 130 -6.28 3.69 0.75
C VAL A 130 -5.97 2.20 0.79
N ASP A 131 -6.97 1.33 0.92
CA ASP A 131 -6.82 -0.13 0.88
C ASP A 131 -6.18 -0.56 -0.45
N ALA A 132 -6.69 -0.04 -1.58
CA ALA A 132 -6.15 -0.35 -2.90
C ALA A 132 -4.69 0.08 -3.08
N VAL A 133 -4.30 1.26 -2.58
CA VAL A 133 -2.90 1.72 -2.61
C VAL A 133 -2.05 0.89 -1.65
N ALA A 134 -2.52 0.65 -0.42
CA ALA A 134 -1.82 -0.11 0.61
C ALA A 134 -1.54 -1.56 0.21
N ALA A 135 -2.51 -2.23 -0.42
CA ALA A 135 -2.36 -3.58 -0.94
C ALA A 135 -1.20 -3.69 -1.95
N ARG A 136 -0.94 -2.63 -2.71
CA ARG A 136 0.09 -2.58 -3.78
C ARG A 136 1.46 -2.18 -3.26
N HIS A 137 1.48 -1.21 -2.36
CA HIS A 137 2.71 -0.51 -1.97
C HIS A 137 3.13 -0.77 -0.52
N GLY A 138 2.37 -1.58 0.22
CA GLY A 138 2.73 -2.00 1.57
C GLY A 138 2.52 -0.95 2.66
N THR A 139 1.76 0.11 2.38
CA THR A 139 1.41 1.14 3.36
C THR A 139 0.62 0.54 4.52
N THR A 140 1.04 0.80 5.77
CA THR A 140 0.34 0.30 6.96
C THR A 140 -0.48 1.39 7.67
N ALA A 141 -1.41 0.98 8.52
CA ALA A 141 -2.16 1.88 9.39
C ALA A 141 -1.26 2.63 10.39
N GLU A 142 -0.17 2.00 10.85
CA GLU A 142 0.80 2.63 11.73
C GLU A 142 1.55 3.75 11.01
N ASP A 143 2.05 3.49 9.81
CA ASP A 143 2.72 4.50 8.98
C ASP A 143 1.80 5.71 8.74
N LEU A 144 0.53 5.45 8.46
CA LEU A 144 -0.47 6.50 8.21
C LEU A 144 -0.72 7.37 9.45
N ARG A 145 -0.79 6.76 10.64
CA ARG A 145 -0.90 7.50 11.91
C ARG A 145 0.36 8.31 12.20
N LEU A 146 1.54 7.72 12.02
CA LEU A 146 2.83 8.41 12.21
C LEU A 146 2.93 9.63 11.30
N LEU A 147 2.59 9.48 10.02
CA LEU A 147 2.57 10.61 9.09
C LEU A 147 1.57 11.69 9.49
N ALA A 148 0.40 11.31 10.00
CA ALA A 148 -0.58 12.26 10.52
C ALA A 148 -0.09 13.00 11.77
N HIS A 149 0.76 12.40 12.59
CA HIS A 149 1.42 13.09 13.70
C HIS A 149 2.53 14.03 13.22
N HIS A 150 3.22 13.67 12.13
CA HIS A 150 4.28 14.48 11.52
C HIS A 150 3.78 15.81 10.89
N HIS A 151 2.51 15.85 10.47
CA HIS A 151 1.89 17.05 9.87
C HIS A 151 0.81 17.69 10.75
N PRO A 152 1.17 18.30 11.90
CA PRO A 152 0.21 18.96 12.76
C PRO A 152 -0.43 20.17 12.06
N GLY A 153 -1.69 20.46 12.38
CA GLY A 153 -2.40 21.65 11.87
C GLY A 153 -2.92 21.55 10.43
N VAL A 154 -2.57 20.51 9.66
CA VAL A 154 -3.09 20.32 8.30
C VAL A 154 -4.60 20.06 8.34
N ARG A 155 -5.34 20.75 7.45
CA ARG A 155 -6.79 20.60 7.31
C ARG A 155 -7.17 19.14 7.03
N GLY A 156 -8.18 18.65 7.74
CA GLY A 156 -8.70 17.28 7.56
C GLY A 156 -7.88 16.20 8.26
N ARG A 157 -6.74 16.52 8.89
CA ARG A 157 -5.88 15.55 9.60
C ARG A 157 -6.64 14.62 10.54
N ARG A 158 -7.65 15.12 11.27
CA ARG A 158 -8.44 14.30 12.21
C ARG A 158 -9.15 13.12 11.54
N SER A 159 -9.51 13.23 10.25
CA SER A 159 -10.14 12.17 9.48
C SER A 159 -9.19 11.02 9.14
N VAL A 160 -7.87 11.23 9.25
CA VAL A 160 -6.88 10.19 8.94
C VAL A 160 -6.91 9.04 9.96
N PHE A 161 -7.12 9.33 11.24
CA PHE A 161 -7.16 8.32 12.29
C PHE A 161 -8.28 7.28 12.10
N PRO A 162 -9.56 7.65 11.89
CA PRO A 162 -10.59 6.66 11.64
C PRO A 162 -10.36 5.90 10.32
N VAL A 163 -9.78 6.51 9.29
CA VAL A 163 -9.39 5.78 8.06
C VAL A 163 -8.30 4.75 8.36
N ALA A 164 -7.28 5.11 9.14
CA ALA A 164 -6.23 4.19 9.57
C ALA A 164 -6.77 3.05 10.45
N ASP A 165 -7.79 3.32 11.27
CA ASP A 165 -8.45 2.29 12.06
C ASP A 165 -9.28 1.35 11.18
N LEU A 166 -9.78 1.84 10.05
CA LEU A 166 -10.64 1.12 9.13
C LEU A 166 -9.89 0.41 8.00
N MET A 167 -8.66 0.77 7.65
CA MET A 167 -7.97 0.16 6.51
C MET A 167 -7.55 -1.30 6.74
N ASP A 168 -7.50 -2.09 5.67
CA ASP A 168 -6.94 -3.43 5.59
C ASP A 168 -6.25 -3.62 4.22
N HIS A 169 -4.92 -3.72 4.22
CA HIS A 169 -4.11 -3.95 3.02
C HIS A 169 -4.41 -5.28 2.30
N GLY A 170 -5.15 -6.19 2.92
CA GLY A 170 -5.67 -7.40 2.27
C GLY A 170 -6.85 -7.14 1.33
N SER A 171 -7.49 -5.98 1.44
CA SER A 171 -8.63 -5.61 0.60
C SER A 171 -8.14 -4.99 -0.70
N THR A 172 -8.23 -5.74 -1.79
CA THR A 172 -7.69 -5.32 -3.09
C THR A 172 -8.72 -4.66 -4.00
N SER A 173 -10.01 -4.65 -3.62
CA SER A 173 -11.10 -4.04 -4.40
C SER A 173 -12.09 -3.26 -3.52
N PRO A 174 -12.75 -2.21 -4.08
CA PRO A 174 -13.70 -1.39 -3.33
C PRO A 174 -14.89 -2.17 -2.78
N GLY A 175 -15.40 -3.15 -3.55
CA GLY A 175 -16.49 -4.01 -3.12
C GLY A 175 -16.16 -4.78 -1.84
N ARG A 176 -14.94 -5.31 -1.75
CA ARG A 176 -14.47 -6.02 -0.55
C ARG A 176 -14.34 -5.10 0.64
N THR A 177 -13.77 -3.91 0.45
CA THR A 177 -13.70 -2.89 1.49
C THR A 177 -15.10 -2.49 1.97
N ARG A 178 -16.05 -2.27 1.05
CA ARG A 178 -17.44 -1.92 1.38
C ARG A 178 -18.11 -2.98 2.24
N VAL A 179 -18.06 -4.25 1.83
CA VAL A 179 -18.65 -5.35 2.62
C VAL A 179 -17.99 -5.41 4.00
N ARG A 180 -16.66 -5.29 4.08
CA ARG A 180 -15.92 -5.27 5.36
C ARG A 180 -16.36 -4.13 6.27
N LEU A 181 -16.57 -2.92 5.73
CA LEU A 181 -17.05 -1.76 6.48
C LEU A 181 -18.49 -1.95 6.98
N VAL A 182 -19.37 -2.54 6.16
CA VAL A 182 -20.74 -2.90 6.57
C VAL A 182 -20.72 -3.86 7.75
N LEU A 183 -19.95 -4.94 7.66
CA LEU A 183 -19.87 -5.95 8.71
C LEU A 183 -19.31 -5.38 10.02
N ARG A 184 -18.27 -4.55 9.92
CA ARG A 184 -17.70 -3.86 11.09
C ARG A 184 -18.71 -2.96 11.79
N ARG A 185 -19.49 -2.18 11.04
CA ARG A 185 -20.54 -1.30 11.60
C ARG A 185 -21.67 -2.09 12.24
N ALA A 186 -21.93 -3.30 11.77
CA ALA A 186 -22.90 -4.21 12.36
C ALA A 186 -22.40 -4.90 13.65
N GLY A 187 -21.17 -4.63 14.08
CA GLY A 187 -20.57 -5.26 15.26
C GLY A 187 -20.21 -6.73 15.06
N ILE A 188 -20.08 -7.17 13.80
CA ILE A 188 -19.61 -8.51 13.46
C ILE A 188 -18.08 -8.49 13.43
N ASP A 189 -17.45 -9.55 13.91
CA ASP A 189 -16.00 -9.74 13.80
C ASP A 189 -15.56 -9.47 12.36
N VAL A 190 -14.60 -8.57 12.20
CA VAL A 190 -14.22 -8.10 10.87
C VAL A 190 -13.46 -9.22 10.16
N PRO A 191 -13.94 -9.73 9.01
CA PRO A 191 -13.25 -10.80 8.31
C PRO A 191 -11.91 -10.30 7.77
N LEU A 192 -10.91 -11.19 7.72
CA LEU A 192 -9.64 -10.90 7.06
C LEU A 192 -9.86 -10.78 5.55
N ALA A 193 -9.30 -9.75 4.93
CA ALA A 193 -9.35 -9.62 3.48
C ALA A 193 -8.17 -10.33 2.79
N GLY A 194 -8.45 -11.06 1.72
CA GLY A 194 -7.45 -11.42 0.69
C GLY A 194 -6.41 -12.38 1.17
N ARG A 195 -6.88 -13.44 1.82
CA ARG A 195 -6.01 -14.49 2.33
C ARG A 195 -6.18 -15.74 1.50
N ALA A 196 -5.04 -16.34 1.19
CA ALA A 196 -4.97 -17.71 0.77
C ALA A 196 -5.11 -18.58 2.03
N VAL A 197 -5.98 -19.58 1.96
CA VAL A 197 -6.10 -20.62 2.96
C VAL A 197 -5.21 -21.76 2.52
N VAL A 198 -4.27 -22.14 3.38
CA VAL A 198 -3.37 -23.27 3.14
C VAL A 198 -3.57 -24.32 4.22
N ASP A 199 -3.27 -25.58 3.90
CA ASP A 199 -3.23 -26.62 4.92
C ASP A 199 -1.91 -26.64 5.71
N SER A 200 -1.75 -27.63 6.59
CA SER A 200 -0.57 -27.80 7.45
C SER A 200 0.73 -27.99 6.66
N ASP A 201 0.65 -28.52 5.44
CA ASP A 201 1.80 -28.74 4.57
C ASP A 201 2.11 -27.50 3.71
N GLY A 202 1.26 -26.46 3.80
CA GLY A 202 1.38 -25.22 3.06
C GLY A 202 0.79 -25.30 1.65
N GLU A 203 0.05 -26.35 1.33
CA GLU A 203 -0.66 -26.50 0.05
C GLU A 203 -1.87 -25.56 0.00
N LEU A 204 -2.06 -24.90 -1.15
CA LEU A 204 -3.18 -23.98 -1.35
C LEU A 204 -4.50 -24.76 -1.40
N LEU A 205 -5.39 -24.47 -0.44
CA LEU A 205 -6.74 -25.00 -0.44
C LEU A 205 -7.68 -24.11 -1.26
N GLY A 206 -7.53 -22.79 -1.14
CA GLY A 206 -8.30 -21.82 -1.91
C GLY A 206 -8.07 -20.40 -1.44
N GLU A 207 -8.71 -19.46 -2.12
CA GLU A 207 -8.64 -18.04 -1.85
C GLU A 207 -10.05 -17.48 -1.63
N LEU A 208 -10.21 -16.68 -0.59
CA LEU A 208 -11.47 -16.01 -0.27
C LEU A 208 -11.26 -14.50 -0.21
N ASP A 209 -12.28 -13.77 -0.68
CA ASP A 209 -12.25 -12.32 -0.66
C ASP A 209 -12.33 -11.78 0.77
N LEU A 210 -13.18 -12.36 1.61
CA LEU A 210 -13.30 -12.08 3.04
C LEU A 210 -13.45 -13.40 3.80
N LEU A 211 -12.75 -13.60 4.93
CA LEU A 211 -12.83 -14.86 5.66
C LEU A 211 -12.69 -14.70 7.18
N TRP A 212 -13.33 -15.63 7.89
CA TRP A 212 -13.15 -15.91 9.31
C TRP A 212 -12.43 -17.25 9.43
N PRO A 213 -11.08 -17.23 9.58
CA PRO A 213 -10.31 -18.46 9.47
C PRO A 213 -10.61 -19.45 10.58
N ASP A 214 -10.77 -18.94 11.80
CA ASP A 214 -11.04 -19.75 12.99
C ASP A 214 -12.44 -20.39 12.94
N ASP A 215 -13.38 -19.78 12.20
CA ASP A 215 -14.72 -20.29 11.97
C ASP A 215 -14.84 -21.17 10.71
N GLY A 216 -13.78 -21.28 9.90
CA GLY A 216 -13.79 -22.06 8.65
C GLY A 216 -14.81 -21.57 7.63
N CYS A 217 -15.03 -20.24 7.56
CA CYS A 217 -16.01 -19.68 6.63
C CYS A 217 -15.56 -18.37 5.99
N GLY A 218 -16.25 -17.96 4.93
CA GLY A 218 -15.98 -16.68 4.29
C GLY A 218 -16.89 -16.37 3.11
N MET A 219 -16.52 -15.33 2.38
CA MET A 219 -17.31 -14.74 1.30
C MET A 219 -16.45 -14.48 0.07
N GLN A 220 -17.06 -14.67 -1.10
CA GLN A 220 -16.60 -14.12 -2.38
C GLN A 220 -17.47 -12.92 -2.73
N VAL A 221 -16.86 -11.79 -3.07
CA VAL A 221 -17.56 -10.51 -3.19
C VAL A 221 -17.56 -10.06 -4.64
N GLY A 222 -18.74 -9.84 -5.23
CA GLY A 222 -18.89 -9.34 -6.60
C GLY A 222 -18.44 -10.32 -7.70
N ARG A 223 -18.10 -11.56 -7.36
CA ARG A 223 -17.61 -12.57 -8.29
C ARG A 223 -18.74 -13.30 -9.02
N THR A 224 -18.48 -13.71 -10.25
CA THR A 224 -19.32 -14.71 -10.93
C THR A 224 -19.23 -16.06 -10.20
N ARG A 225 -20.19 -16.95 -10.47
CA ARG A 225 -20.19 -18.28 -9.85
C ARG A 225 -18.96 -19.09 -10.27
N GLU A 226 -18.59 -19.00 -11.54
CA GLU A 226 -17.45 -19.69 -12.14
C GLU A 226 -16.13 -19.24 -11.50
N GLU A 227 -15.91 -17.92 -11.37
CA GLU A 227 -14.74 -17.35 -10.70
C GLU A 227 -14.68 -17.76 -9.23
N ALA A 228 -15.81 -17.68 -8.53
CA ALA A 228 -15.89 -18.04 -7.13
C ALA A 228 -15.54 -19.53 -6.90
N ILE A 229 -16.06 -20.43 -7.74
CA ILE A 229 -15.73 -21.87 -7.68
C ILE A 229 -14.24 -22.09 -7.93
N ALA A 230 -13.66 -21.45 -8.95
CA ALA A 230 -12.24 -21.58 -9.27
C ALA A 230 -11.35 -21.13 -8.11
N ARG A 231 -11.70 -20.01 -7.45
CA ARG A 231 -10.95 -19.47 -6.30
C ARG A 231 -11.14 -20.28 -5.03
N MET A 232 -12.35 -20.77 -4.78
CA MET A 232 -12.62 -21.61 -3.60
C MET A 232 -11.82 -22.90 -3.62
N GLY A 233 -11.45 -23.42 -4.79
CA GLY A 233 -10.63 -24.61 -4.93
C GLY A 233 -11.17 -25.78 -4.11
N ARG A 234 -10.35 -26.27 -3.18
CA ARG A 234 -10.60 -27.43 -2.33
C ARG A 234 -11.14 -27.08 -0.94
N LEU A 235 -11.52 -25.82 -0.71
CA LEU A 235 -12.06 -25.38 0.58
C LEU A 235 -13.28 -26.20 1.03
N ALA A 236 -14.18 -26.53 0.09
CA ALA A 236 -15.37 -27.34 0.38
C ALA A 236 -15.01 -28.76 0.86
N GLU A 237 -13.95 -29.38 0.33
CA GLU A 237 -13.45 -30.69 0.78
C GLU A 237 -12.98 -30.65 2.24
N ARG A 238 -12.56 -29.48 2.71
CA ARG A 238 -12.12 -29.23 4.10
C ARG A 238 -13.25 -28.67 4.97
N GLY A 239 -14.49 -28.74 4.50
CA GLY A 239 -15.68 -28.36 5.28
C GLY A 239 -15.89 -26.85 5.43
N TRP A 240 -15.27 -26.02 4.57
CA TRP A 240 -15.45 -24.58 4.60
C TRP A 240 -16.81 -24.15 4.06
N TYR A 241 -17.39 -23.15 4.72
CA TYR A 241 -18.63 -22.52 4.28
C TYR A 241 -18.34 -21.21 3.55
N VAL A 242 -18.73 -21.13 2.29
CA VAL A 242 -18.50 -19.94 1.46
C VAL A 242 -19.80 -19.42 0.90
N ARG A 243 -20.05 -18.11 1.04
CA ARG A 243 -21.16 -17.41 0.38
C ARG A 243 -20.64 -16.51 -0.73
N LEU A 244 -21.35 -16.48 -1.84
CA LEU A 244 -21.19 -15.44 -2.84
C LEU A 244 -22.10 -14.28 -2.46
N VAL A 245 -21.57 -13.07 -2.43
CA VAL A 245 -22.32 -11.86 -2.12
C VAL A 245 -22.05 -10.78 -3.18
N PRO A 246 -23.05 -10.01 -3.60
CA PRO A 246 -22.81 -8.81 -4.41
C PRO A 246 -22.01 -7.77 -3.63
N GLU A 247 -21.15 -7.03 -4.33
CA GLU A 247 -20.36 -5.95 -3.75
C GLU A 247 -21.21 -4.75 -3.31
N ASP A 248 -22.33 -4.52 -3.97
CA ASP A 248 -23.27 -3.43 -3.76
C ASP A 248 -24.53 -3.85 -2.97
N GLY A 249 -24.50 -5.06 -2.38
CA GLY A 249 -25.61 -5.61 -1.62
C GLY A 249 -26.12 -4.69 -0.50
N PRO A 250 -27.43 -4.73 -0.18
CA PRO A 250 -27.98 -4.00 0.96
C PRO A 250 -27.30 -4.39 2.27
N ALA A 251 -27.04 -3.40 3.14
CA ALA A 251 -26.26 -3.60 4.36
C ALA A 251 -26.86 -4.68 5.29
N ASP A 252 -28.18 -4.65 5.51
CA ASP A 252 -28.86 -5.64 6.37
C ASP A 252 -28.82 -7.05 5.78
N TRP A 253 -28.87 -7.16 4.45
CA TRP A 253 -28.77 -8.45 3.78
C TRP A 253 -27.35 -9.01 3.89
N LEU A 254 -26.30 -8.19 3.67
CA LEU A 254 -24.90 -8.59 3.85
C LEU A 254 -24.63 -9.04 5.30
N ARG A 255 -25.16 -8.28 6.26
CA ARG A 255 -25.12 -8.63 7.69
C ARG A 255 -25.78 -9.99 7.93
N TYR A 256 -26.97 -10.22 7.40
CA TYR A 256 -27.68 -11.49 7.54
C TYR A 256 -26.90 -12.67 6.96
N GLN A 257 -26.27 -12.50 5.79
CA GLN A 257 -25.42 -13.55 5.20
C GLN A 257 -24.21 -13.88 6.09
N ALA A 258 -23.55 -12.86 6.67
CA ALA A 258 -22.43 -13.07 7.58
C ALA A 258 -22.85 -13.80 8.86
N LEU A 259 -23.94 -13.37 9.49
CA LEU A 259 -24.45 -14.04 10.69
C LEU A 259 -24.86 -15.47 10.38
N GLY A 260 -25.52 -15.74 9.25
CA GLY A 260 -25.87 -17.10 8.84
C GLY A 260 -24.64 -17.99 8.63
N LEU A 261 -23.55 -17.48 8.05
CA LEU A 261 -22.27 -18.20 7.95
C LEU A 261 -21.69 -18.53 9.33
N LEU A 262 -21.64 -17.53 10.20
CA LEU A 262 -21.12 -17.69 11.57
C LEU A 262 -22.05 -18.56 12.43
N GLU A 263 -23.35 -18.64 12.18
CA GLU A 263 -24.24 -19.54 12.91
C GLU A 263 -24.05 -21.00 12.51
N GLN A 264 -23.72 -21.27 11.24
CA GLN A 264 -23.40 -22.62 10.75
C GLN A 264 -22.17 -23.25 11.43
N ARG A 265 -21.43 -22.47 12.24
CA ARG A 265 -20.30 -22.93 13.07
C ARG A 265 -20.69 -23.76 14.29
N ARG A 266 -21.92 -23.61 14.83
CA ARG A 266 -22.24 -24.08 16.19
C ARG A 266 -22.04 -25.61 16.31
N GLY A 267 -20.97 -26.01 17.02
CA GLY A 267 -20.67 -27.40 17.39
C GLY A 267 -19.55 -28.11 16.62
N ARG A 268 -18.67 -27.40 15.90
CA ARG A 268 -17.58 -28.04 15.12
C ARG A 268 -16.18 -27.54 15.51
N THR A 269 -15.21 -28.45 15.46
CA THR A 269 -13.77 -28.16 15.63
C THR A 269 -13.09 -28.33 14.27
N TYR A 270 -12.51 -27.25 13.75
CA TYR A 270 -11.74 -27.29 12.51
C TYR A 270 -10.26 -27.55 12.83
N PRO A 271 -9.53 -28.30 11.98
CA PRO A 271 -8.09 -28.45 12.14
C PRO A 271 -7.42 -27.06 12.08
N PRO A 272 -6.27 -26.85 12.76
CA PRO A 272 -5.60 -25.55 12.75
C PRO A 272 -5.16 -25.23 11.31
N LEU A 273 -5.85 -24.28 10.68
CA LEU A 273 -5.51 -23.79 9.35
C LEU A 273 -4.69 -22.52 9.48
N VAL A 274 -3.62 -22.43 8.70
CA VAL A 274 -2.76 -21.25 8.66
C VAL A 274 -3.29 -20.33 7.58
N THR A 275 -3.62 -19.09 7.92
CA THR A 275 -3.84 -18.07 6.90
C THR A 275 -2.55 -17.38 6.54
N ARG A 276 -2.36 -17.18 5.24
CA ARG A 276 -1.30 -16.32 4.74
C ARG A 276 -1.94 -15.18 4.00
N SER A 277 -1.42 -13.96 4.19
CA SER A 277 -1.63 -12.94 3.16
C SER A 277 -1.25 -13.58 1.83
N ALA A 278 -2.03 -13.32 0.78
CA ALA A 278 -1.71 -13.78 -0.56
C ALA A 278 -0.44 -13.05 -1.05
N ARG A 279 0.71 -13.26 -0.39
CA ARG A 279 2.03 -12.86 -0.85
C ARG A 279 2.31 -13.72 -2.05
N ARG A 280 1.96 -13.20 -3.22
CA ARG A 280 2.42 -13.75 -4.49
C ARG A 280 3.94 -13.70 -4.50
N ARG A 281 4.55 -14.83 -4.86
CA ARG A 281 5.98 -14.91 -5.17
C ARG A 281 6.29 -13.81 -6.18
N ARG A 282 7.24 -12.93 -5.85
CA ARG A 282 7.93 -12.13 -6.88
C ARG A 282 8.42 -13.12 -7.95
N PRO A 283 8.18 -12.89 -9.25
CA PRO A 283 8.83 -13.69 -10.27
C PRO A 283 10.33 -13.64 -9.98
N ARG A 284 10.98 -14.81 -9.92
CA ARG A 284 12.44 -14.89 -9.78
C ARG A 284 13.02 -13.97 -10.84
N SER A 285 13.72 -12.93 -10.43
CA SER A 285 14.57 -12.18 -11.34
C SER A 285 15.46 -13.21 -12.02
N VAL A 286 15.25 -13.42 -13.32
CA VAL A 286 16.22 -14.13 -14.14
C VAL A 286 17.52 -13.36 -13.93
N ARG A 287 18.47 -13.95 -13.19
CA ARG A 287 19.83 -13.44 -13.16
C ARG A 287 20.28 -13.50 -14.62
N SER A 288 20.28 -12.37 -15.28
CA SER A 288 21.07 -12.17 -16.48
C SER A 288 22.52 -12.41 -16.05
N SER A 289 23.02 -13.61 -16.34
CA SER A 289 24.44 -13.91 -16.31
C SER A 289 25.17 -12.80 -17.05
N PRO A 290 26.24 -12.20 -16.50
CA PRO A 290 26.99 -11.20 -17.22
C PRO A 290 27.62 -11.90 -18.44
N GLY A 291 27.04 -11.66 -19.60
CA GLY A 291 27.54 -12.10 -20.88
C GLY A 291 28.97 -11.60 -21.04
N SER A 292 29.87 -12.53 -21.27
CA SER A 292 31.26 -12.30 -21.63
C SER A 292 31.34 -11.41 -22.87
N ARG A 293 31.49 -10.09 -22.68
CA ARG A 293 32.03 -9.23 -23.73
C ARG A 293 33.54 -9.46 -23.77
N ARG A 294 33.96 -10.36 -24.66
CA ARG A 294 35.32 -10.38 -25.18
C ARG A 294 35.54 -9.06 -25.90
N ASP A 295 36.40 -8.22 -25.35
CA ASP A 295 36.93 -7.02 -25.98
C ASP A 295 38.15 -7.42 -26.84
N PRO A 296 38.07 -7.40 -28.18
CA PRO A 296 39.20 -7.74 -29.03
C PRO A 296 39.90 -6.45 -29.45
N GLY A 297 40.67 -5.82 -28.55
CA GLY A 297 41.27 -4.55 -28.94
C GLY A 297 42.09 -3.82 -27.91
N ARG A 298 43.15 -4.43 -27.36
CA ARG A 298 44.38 -3.71 -26.94
C ARG A 298 45.47 -4.67 -26.49
N ARG A 299 46.27 -5.14 -27.45
CA ARG A 299 47.64 -5.59 -27.21
C ARG A 299 48.58 -4.70 -28.03
N ALA A 300 49.17 -3.69 -27.39
CA ALA A 300 50.49 -3.22 -27.78
C ALA A 300 51.16 -2.48 -26.61
N ARG A 301 52.21 -3.11 -26.06
CA ARG A 301 53.52 -2.53 -25.65
C ARG A 301 53.45 -1.30 -24.72
N ARG A 302 54.01 -1.32 -23.50
CA ARG A 302 55.46 -1.37 -23.24
C ARG A 302 55.75 -1.74 -21.77
N ARG A 303 56.86 -2.45 -21.57
CA ARG A 303 57.46 -2.86 -20.30
C ARG A 303 58.51 -1.84 -19.83
N ARG A 304 58.88 -1.99 -18.54
CA ARG A 304 60.08 -1.50 -17.82
C ARG A 304 59.84 -0.15 -17.09
N ALA A 305 60.26 0.07 -15.85
CA ALA A 305 61.06 -0.70 -14.89
C ALA A 305 61.05 0.01 -13.51
N TRP A 306 61.23 -0.79 -12.42
CA TRP A 306 61.97 -0.47 -11.17
C TRP A 306 61.43 0.64 -10.25
N SER A 307 61.63 0.67 -8.93
CA SER A 307 61.93 -0.30 -7.86
C SER A 307 62.00 0.51 -6.56
N ARG A 308 61.42 -0.02 -5.47
CA ARG A 308 61.88 0.05 -4.06
C ARG A 308 62.12 1.42 -3.38
N GLY A 309 61.52 1.57 -2.19
CA GLY A 309 62.00 2.46 -1.13
C GLY A 309 61.09 2.49 0.10
N ARG A 310 61.34 1.60 1.07
CA ARG A 310 60.73 1.61 2.41
C ARG A 310 61.55 2.49 3.35
N ALA A 311 60.89 3.21 4.25
CA ALA A 311 61.25 3.54 5.64
C ALA A 311 60.07 4.36 6.18
N GLY A 312 59.47 4.16 7.35
CA GLY A 312 59.95 3.70 8.65
C GLY A 312 59.40 4.70 9.69
N PRO A 313 58.88 4.29 10.86
CA PRO A 313 57.94 5.07 11.69
C PRO A 313 58.58 5.68 12.96
N SER A 314 57.93 6.67 13.61
CA SER A 314 57.99 6.87 15.08
C SER A 314 57.12 8.02 15.62
N THR A 315 56.35 7.65 16.64
CA THR A 315 55.56 8.30 17.73
C THR A 315 56.32 9.41 18.54
N PRO A 316 55.92 9.88 19.76
CA PRO A 316 54.63 10.01 20.53
C PRO A 316 54.47 11.35 21.34
N ALA A 317 53.36 11.54 22.11
CA ALA A 317 53.28 12.09 23.50
C ALA A 317 51.79 12.39 23.90
N ARG A 318 51.17 11.73 24.91
CA ARG A 318 51.08 12.01 26.38
C ARG A 318 50.74 13.48 26.70
N GLY A 319 49.77 13.92 27.52
CA GLY A 319 48.75 13.47 28.50
C GLY A 319 48.11 14.77 29.10
N PRO A 320 47.48 14.88 30.30
CA PRO A 320 46.73 13.96 31.15
C PRO A 320 45.28 14.45 31.50
N ALA A 321 44.54 13.66 32.29
CA ALA A 321 43.21 13.97 32.86
C ALA A 321 43.29 14.72 34.21
N PRO A 322 42.14 15.21 34.75
CA PRO A 322 41.79 14.86 36.14
C PRO A 322 40.30 14.52 36.38
N ARG A 323 40.05 13.99 37.59
CA ARG A 323 38.82 13.36 38.11
C ARG A 323 37.92 14.33 38.91
N CYS A 324 36.60 14.06 38.87
CA CYS A 324 35.48 14.12 39.86
C CYS A 324 35.59 14.93 41.19
N PRO A 325 34.45 15.43 41.75
CA PRO A 325 33.52 14.57 42.54
C PRO A 325 32.00 14.85 42.38
N PRO A 326 31.13 13.96 42.91
CA PRO A 326 29.69 14.19 43.06
C PRO A 326 29.33 14.67 44.48
N THR A 327 28.21 15.38 44.64
CA THR A 327 27.62 15.68 45.95
C THR A 327 26.18 15.15 46.04
N SER A 328 25.98 14.33 47.06
CA SER A 328 24.74 13.79 47.61
C SER A 328 24.09 14.72 48.63
N GLY A 329 22.78 14.56 48.83
CA GLY A 329 22.02 14.97 50.03
C GLY A 329 20.55 15.26 49.68
N SER A 330 19.57 14.37 49.84
CA SER A 330 18.96 13.78 51.05
C SER A 330 18.14 14.74 51.93
N GLY A 331 16.83 14.49 52.03
CA GLY A 331 15.90 15.05 53.03
C GLY A 331 14.46 15.08 52.50
N ARG A 332 13.67 14.01 52.58
CA ARG A 332 12.76 13.59 53.69
C ARG A 332 11.87 14.72 54.26
N GLY A 333 10.56 14.47 54.25
CA GLY A 333 9.54 15.14 55.09
C GLY A 333 8.22 15.35 54.34
N ARG A 334 7.33 14.35 54.24
CA ARG A 334 6.10 14.18 55.06
C ARG A 334 5.33 15.49 55.33
N ALA A 335 4.11 15.60 54.80
CA ALA A 335 2.85 15.72 55.56
C ALA A 335 1.65 16.05 54.65
N ARG A 336 0.66 15.14 54.61
CA ARG A 336 -0.78 15.46 54.56
C ARG A 336 -1.17 16.05 55.93
N PRO A 337 -2.22 16.89 56.11
CA PRO A 337 -3.64 16.66 55.77
C PRO A 337 -4.32 17.93 55.19
N ARG A 338 -5.59 17.99 54.73
CA ARG A 338 -6.86 17.32 55.06
C ARG A 338 -7.64 17.03 53.79
#